data_AF-A0A2U9IIV3-F1
#
_entry.id   AF-A0A2U9IIV3-F1
#
_cell.length_a   1.000
_cell.length_b   1.000
_cell.length_c   1.000
_cell.angle_alpha   90.00
_cell.angle_beta   90.00
_cell.angle_gamma   90.00
#
_symmetry.space_group_name_H-M   'P 1'
#
loop_
_entity.id
_entity.type
_entity.pdbx_description
1 polymer ?
#
loop_
_entity_poly.entity_id
_entity_poly.type
_entity_poly.pdbx_seq_one_letter_code
_entity_poly.pdbx_strand_id
1 'polypeptide(L)'
;MEEDRKKFYAIARVENLELPDYISKTSLHAHVSSAVDEAMDNVKVYLKNKGINGKFNTHIDVFAREESVTRLIESIKAKIKA
;
A
#
# COMPACT_ATOMS: atom_id res chain seq x y z
N MET A 1 12.72 -8.04 25.88
CA MET A 1 12.36 -8.96 24.78
C MET A 1 11.71 -8.09 23.72
N GLU A 2 12.45 -7.80 22.65
CA GLU A 2 11.94 -7.00 21.52
C GLU A 2 10.86 -7.80 20.79
N GLU A 3 9.63 -7.66 21.27
CA GLU A 3 8.43 -7.55 20.46
C GLU A 3 8.49 -8.16 19.06
N ASP A 4 8.18 -9.46 18.99
CA ASP A 4 7.57 -10.13 17.83
C ASP A 4 6.16 -9.53 17.54
N ARG A 5 6.06 -8.20 17.51
CA ARG A 5 4.84 -7.48 17.20
C ARG A 5 4.64 -7.58 15.70
N LYS A 6 3.67 -8.42 15.32
CA LYS A 6 2.99 -8.44 14.01
C LYS A 6 3.11 -7.10 13.29
N LYS A 7 3.83 -7.10 12.16
CA LYS A 7 3.98 -5.93 11.30
C LYS A 7 3.05 -6.04 10.10
N PHE A 8 2.69 -4.90 9.54
CA PHE A 8 1.80 -4.82 8.39
C PHE A 8 2.47 -4.07 7.25
N TYR A 9 2.28 -4.53 6.03
CA TYR A 9 2.63 -3.75 4.84
C TYR A 9 1.49 -3.88 3.83
N ALA A 10 1.42 -2.94 2.90
CA ALA A 10 0.41 -2.93 1.86
C ALA A 10 1.05 -2.96 0.47
N ILE A 11 0.31 -3.51 -0.48
CA ILE A 11 0.62 -3.47 -1.92
C ILE A 11 -0.54 -2.78 -2.63
N ALA A 12 -0.29 -1.62 -3.23
CA ALA A 12 -1.22 -0.89 -4.06
C ALA A 12 -1.08 -1.28 -5.54
N ARG A 13 -2.23 -1.49 -6.19
CA ARG A 13 -2.36 -1.78 -7.61
C ARG A 13 -3.37 -0.80 -8.21
N VAL A 14 -2.93 -0.01 -9.19
CA VAL A 14 -3.81 0.94 -9.89
C VAL A 14 -4.29 0.30 -11.18
N GLU A 15 -5.59 0.36 -11.45
CA GLU A 15 -6.15 -0.16 -12.71
C GLU A 15 -5.53 0.58 -13.91
N ASN A 16 -5.08 -0.19 -14.91
CA ASN A 16 -4.48 0.31 -16.15
C ASN A 16 -3.19 1.14 -15.97
N LEU A 17 -2.49 0.99 -14.83
CA LEU A 17 -1.21 1.64 -14.59
C LEU A 17 -0.25 0.71 -13.85
N GLU A 18 0.88 0.42 -14.48
CA GLU A 18 1.97 -0.28 -13.81
C GLU A 18 2.73 0.68 -12.89
N LEU A 19 2.84 0.30 -11.62
CA LEU A 19 3.58 1.04 -10.60
C LEU A 19 4.91 0.35 -10.33
N PRO A 20 6.02 1.10 -10.21
CA PRO A 20 7.27 0.55 -9.70
C PRO A 20 7.10 -0.04 -8.30
N ASP A 21 7.89 -1.07 -7.96
CA ASP A 21 7.81 -1.76 -6.67
C ASP A 21 7.98 -0.81 -5.47
N TYR A 22 8.84 0.20 -5.58
CA TYR A 22 9.08 1.19 -4.53
C TYR A 22 7.92 2.17 -4.32
N ILE A 23 6.94 2.19 -5.23
CA ILE A 23 5.70 2.96 -5.11
C ILE A 23 4.56 2.04 -4.67
N SER A 24 4.48 0.83 -5.25
CA SER A 24 3.37 -0.09 -5.01
C SER A 24 3.43 -0.70 -3.61
N LYS A 25 4.62 -0.99 -3.08
CA LYS A 25 4.79 -1.67 -1.78
C LYS A 25 5.24 -0.71 -0.69
N THR A 26 4.57 -0.76 0.46
CA THR A 26 4.92 0.07 1.62
C THR A 26 6.02 -0.53 2.49
N SER A 27 6.50 0.28 3.41
CA SER A 27 7.29 -0.16 4.55
C SER A 27 6.48 -1.03 5.54
N LEU A 28 7.15 -1.54 6.59
CA LEU A 28 6.52 -2.32 7.65
C LEU A 28 6.03 -1.40 8.77
N HIS A 29 4.74 -1.50 9.10
CA HIS A 29 4.07 -0.69 10.10
C HIS A 29 3.56 -1.52 11.28
N ALA A 30 3.34 -0.85 12.41
CA ALA A 30 2.69 -1.47 13.57
C ALA A 30 1.16 -1.59 13.42
N HIS A 31 0.56 -0.82 12.50
CA HIS A 31 -0.89 -0.76 12.31
C HIS A 31 -1.24 -0.88 10.82
N VAL A 32 -2.39 -1.50 10.55
CA VAL A 32 -2.95 -1.64 9.19
C VAL A 32 -3.22 -0.26 8.57
N SER A 33 -3.84 0.65 9.32
CA SER A 33 -4.17 2.00 8.84
C SER A 33 -2.92 2.72 8.31
N SER A 34 -1.82 2.65 9.04
CA SER A 34 -0.55 3.27 8.60
C SER A 34 -0.02 2.70 7.29
N ALA A 35 -0.15 1.38 7.08
CA ALA A 35 0.24 0.76 5.81
C ALA A 35 -0.69 1.18 4.66
N VAL A 36 -1.98 1.31 4.92
CA VAL A 36 -2.95 1.77 3.91
C VAL A 36 -2.71 3.24 3.55
N ASP A 37 -2.50 4.09 4.56
CA ASP A 37 -2.24 5.52 4.37
C ASP A 37 -0.96 5.73 3.55
N GLU A 38 0.15 5.04 3.88
CA GLU A 38 1.40 5.10 3.10
C GLU A 38 1.18 4.63 1.65
N ALA A 39 0.43 3.55 1.45
CA ALA A 39 0.14 3.05 0.11
C ALA A 39 -0.64 4.07 -0.74
N MET A 40 -1.65 4.72 -0.14
CA MET A 40 -2.44 5.74 -0.81
C MET A 40 -1.59 6.98 -1.15
N ASP A 41 -0.76 7.43 -0.22
CA ASP A 41 0.09 8.60 -0.40
C ASP A 41 1.19 8.36 -1.44
N ASN A 42 1.84 7.19 -1.43
CA ASN A 42 2.86 6.82 -2.42
C ASN A 42 2.29 6.88 -3.84
N VAL A 43 1.11 6.28 -4.07
CA VAL A 43 0.45 6.31 -5.36
C VAL A 43 0.07 7.73 -5.76
N LYS A 44 -0.52 8.50 -4.84
CA LYS A 44 -0.94 9.88 -5.11
C LYS A 44 0.24 10.78 -5.47
N VAL A 45 1.34 10.70 -4.71
CA VAL A 45 2.56 11.46 -4.97
C VAL A 45 3.19 11.03 -6.29
N TYR A 46 3.24 9.72 -6.58
CA TYR A 46 3.75 9.21 -7.86
C TYR A 46 2.98 9.77 -9.07
N LEU A 47 1.64 9.69 -9.04
CA LEU A 47 0.78 10.20 -10.10
C LEU A 47 1.02 11.70 -10.33
N LYS A 48 1.05 12.49 -9.25
CA LYS A 48 1.33 13.93 -9.31
C LYS A 48 2.70 14.24 -9.89
N ASN A 49 3.74 13.53 -9.45
CA ASN A 49 5.11 13.73 -9.93
C ASN A 49 5.29 13.37 -11.41
N LYS A 50 4.44 12.48 -11.94
CA LYS A 50 4.39 12.15 -13.36
C LYS A 50 3.48 13.06 -14.18
N GLY A 51 2.83 14.04 -13.56
CA GLY A 51 1.85 14.91 -14.22
C GLY A 51 0.55 14.19 -14.62
N ILE A 52 0.27 13.04 -14.01
CA ILE A 52 -0.92 12.24 -14.28
C ILE A 52 -2.05 12.74 -13.38
N ASN A 53 -3.05 13.38 -13.98
CA ASN A 53 -4.23 13.89 -13.28
C ASN A 53 -5.45 13.02 -13.58
N GLY A 54 -6.28 12.76 -12.57
CA GLY A 54 -7.47 11.94 -12.75
C GLY A 54 -7.98 11.29 -11.48
N LYS A 55 -8.97 10.40 -11.64
CA LYS A 55 -9.47 9.51 -10.60
C LYS A 55 -9.17 8.08 -11.00
N PHE A 56 -8.44 7.38 -10.15
CA PHE A 56 -7.96 6.04 -10.42
C PHE A 56 -8.60 5.07 -9.45
N ASN A 57 -9.07 3.94 -9.97
CA ASN A 57 -9.46 2.81 -9.14
C ASN A 57 -8.18 2.10 -8.68
N THR A 58 -8.05 1.92 -7.38
CA THR A 58 -6.88 1.32 -6.75
C THR A 58 -7.32 0.17 -5.86
N HIS A 59 -6.62 -0.96 -5.95
CA HIS A 59 -6.74 -2.07 -5.04
C HIS A 59 -5.54 -2.06 -4.09
N ILE A 60 -5.80 -2.11 -2.79
CA ILE A 60 -4.77 -2.14 -1.75
C ILE A 60 -4.91 -3.45 -0.99
N ASP A 61 -3.90 -4.30 -1.10
CA ASP A 61 -3.83 -5.56 -0.37
C ASP A 61 -2.91 -5.38 0.84
N VAL A 62 -3.43 -5.63 2.04
CA VAL A 62 -2.68 -5.52 3.29
C VAL A 62 -2.27 -6.90 3.75
N PHE A 63 -0.99 -7.03 4.08
CA PHE A 63 -0.38 -8.25 4.56
C PHE A 63 0.10 -8.09 5.98
N ALA A 64 -0.14 -9.10 6.81
CA ALA A 64 0.53 -9.25 8.08
C ALA A 64 1.78 -10.11 7.91
N ARG A 65 2.89 -9.65 8.51
CA ARG A 65 4.14 -10.37 8.65
C ARG A 65 4.36 -10.70 10.12
N GLU A 66 4.38 -11.98 10.43
CA GLU A 66 4.64 -12.55 11.75
C GLU A 66 5.80 -13.54 11.58
N GLU A 67 6.96 -13.23 12.17
CA GLU A 67 8.19 -14.03 12.04
C GLU A 67 8.52 -14.40 10.57
N SER A 68 8.22 -15.64 10.18
CA SER A 68 8.49 -16.24 8.87
C SER A 68 7.26 -16.36 7.97
N VAL A 69 6.07 -15.96 8.45
CA VAL A 69 4.80 -16.10 7.74
C VAL A 69 4.30 -14.73 7.28
N THR A 70 3.93 -14.68 6.00
CA THR A 70 3.22 -13.55 5.41
C THR A 70 1.83 -14.01 5.00
N ARG A 71 0.80 -13.27 5.42
CA ARG A 71 -0.60 -13.55 5.05
C ARG A 71 -1.30 -12.29 4.59
N LEU A 72 -2.09 -12.40 3.53
CA LEU A 72 -3.07 -11.38 3.17
C LEU A 72 -4.14 -11.33 4.27
N ILE A 73 -4.43 -10.15 4.80
CA ILE A 73 -5.43 -9.98 5.86
C ILE A 73 -6.60 -9.10 5.42
N GLU A 74 -6.40 -8.23 4.44
CA GLU A 74 -7.44 -7.32 3.97
C GLU A 74 -7.17 -6.90 2.52
N SER A 75 -8.23 -6.72 1.75
CA SER A 75 -8.18 -6.16 0.39
C SER A 75 -9.18 -5.01 0.30
N ILE A 76 -8.67 -3.82 0.02
CA ILE A 76 -9.42 -2.57 0.02
C ILE A 76 -9.54 -2.07 -1.41
N LYS A 77 -10.76 -1.73 -1.84
CA LYS A 77 -11.00 -0.98 -3.07
C LYS A 77 -11.07 0.51 -2.73
N ALA A 78 -10.19 1.29 -3.33
CA ALA A 78 -10.08 2.72 -3.11
C ALA A 78 -10.17 3.49 -4.42
N LYS A 79 -10.47 4.79 -4.31
CA LYS A 79 -10.33 5.74 -5.41
C LYS A 79 -9.31 6.80 -5.03
N ILE A 80 -8.25 6.92 -5.81
CA ILE A 80 -7.21 7.93 -5.61
C ILE A 80 -7.41 9.04 -6.64
N LYS A 81 -7.50 10.28 -6.15
CA LYS A 81 -7.49 11.48 -6.98
C LYS A 81 -6.11 12.12 -6.91
N ALA A 82 -5.45 12.20 -8.06
CA ALA A 82 -4.19 12.93 -8.24
C ALA A 82 -4.48 14.40 -8.59
#